data_AF-A0A2D4IXX3-F1
#
_entry.id   AF-A0A2D4IXX3-F1
#
_cell.length_a   1.000
_cell.length_b   1.000
_cell.length_c   1.000
_cell.angle_alpha   90.00
_cell.angle_beta   90.00
_cell.angle_gamma   90.00
#
_symmetry.space_group_name_H-M   'P 1'
#
loop_
_entity.id
_entity.type
_entity.pdbx_description
1 polymer ?
#
loop_
_entity_poly.entity_id
_entity_poly.type
_entity_poly.pdbx_seq_one_letter_code
_entity_poly.pdbx_strand_id
1 'polypeptide(L)'
;VQNFKPCNKFFLDGRPPSLRPVNPARICQKYENMYRFATMYDRNGRIPMYSAYKYDAGRGTRLNDWMIEPQLALPGDQKRKEMELERSCGIDRNLLENSQAVDRDYQGARQDRGHLAPSSHQRNQDSKDATFTLTNIVPQFSALNQGKWREYEENIDTAGCSDTYILVGAVSGNNKINNRVNVPSHIWAAGCCVLAKGRKSWAVIAQNDQNKVEKLTLRELKKKLDDLYAPKKIDLFNNAC
;
A
#
# COMPACT_ATOMS: atom_id res chain seq x y z
N VAL A 1 10.18 -6.61 -9.79
CA VAL A 1 9.88 -6.56 -11.25
C VAL A 1 10.36 -5.25 -11.85
N GLN A 2 10.73 -5.21 -13.13
CA GLN A 2 11.15 -3.96 -13.78
C GLN A 2 9.99 -2.96 -13.95
N ASN A 3 8.76 -3.47 -14.10
CA ASN A 3 7.54 -2.68 -14.28
C ASN A 3 6.30 -3.41 -13.68
N PHE A 4 5.14 -2.74 -13.70
CA PHE A 4 3.88 -3.29 -13.21
C PHE A 4 3.10 -4.13 -14.25
N LYS A 5 3.67 -4.44 -15.43
CA LYS A 5 2.95 -5.18 -16.49
C LYS A 5 2.27 -6.47 -16.00
N PRO A 6 2.88 -7.29 -15.13
CA PRO A 6 2.24 -8.52 -14.65
C PRO A 6 0.99 -8.30 -13.77
N CYS A 7 0.88 -7.13 -13.15
CA CYS A 7 -0.18 -6.77 -12.21
C CYS A 7 -0.90 -5.47 -12.60
N ASN A 8 -0.87 -5.11 -13.88
CA ASN A 8 -1.46 -3.86 -14.39
C ASN A 8 -2.99 -3.80 -14.16
N LYS A 9 -3.65 -4.96 -14.05
CA LYS A 9 -5.09 -5.10 -13.74
C LYS A 9 -5.54 -4.37 -12.47
N PHE A 10 -4.63 -4.04 -11.55
CA PHE A 10 -4.94 -3.30 -10.33
C PHE A 10 -4.92 -1.78 -10.48
N PHE A 11 -4.54 -1.30 -11.67
CA PHE A 11 -4.56 0.10 -12.02
C PHE A 11 -5.68 0.37 -13.01
N LEU A 12 -6.36 1.51 -12.85
CA LEU A 12 -7.39 1.95 -13.80
C LEU A 12 -6.77 2.06 -15.20
N ASP A 13 -7.45 1.47 -16.19
CA ASP A 13 -6.98 1.39 -17.58
C ASP A 13 -5.57 0.78 -17.75
N GLY A 14 -5.09 0.02 -16.74
CA GLY A 14 -3.76 -0.59 -16.73
C GLY A 14 -2.61 0.39 -16.51
N ARG A 15 -2.88 1.62 -16.06
CA ARG A 15 -1.88 2.71 -15.98
C ARG A 15 -1.56 3.09 -14.53
N PRO A 16 -0.33 2.86 -14.04
CA PRO A 16 0.06 3.28 -12.70
C PRO A 16 0.14 4.82 -12.57
N PRO A 17 0.06 5.36 -11.33
CA PRO A 17 0.33 6.76 -11.06
C PRO A 17 1.73 7.19 -11.50
N SER A 18 1.91 8.50 -11.76
CA SER A 18 3.24 9.08 -12.04
C SER A 18 4.15 9.20 -10.81
N LEU A 19 3.63 8.85 -9.62
CA LEU A 19 4.31 8.97 -8.34
C LEU A 19 5.42 7.90 -8.18
N ARG A 20 6.64 8.33 -7.82
CA ARG A 20 7.79 7.43 -7.65
C ARG A 20 8.80 7.98 -6.65
N PRO A 21 9.35 7.15 -5.73
CA PRO A 21 10.39 7.59 -4.81
C PRO A 21 11.77 7.56 -5.49
N VAL A 22 12.77 8.16 -4.81
CA VAL A 22 14.17 8.22 -5.29
C VAL A 22 14.77 6.82 -5.49
N ASN A 23 14.53 5.90 -4.55
CA ASN A 23 15.01 4.52 -4.63
C ASN A 23 13.83 3.52 -4.67
N PRO A 24 13.24 3.31 -5.85
CA PRO A 24 11.97 2.61 -5.99
C PRO A 24 12.14 1.11 -6.16
N ALA A 25 11.25 0.33 -5.56
CA ALA A 25 10.94 -1.02 -5.99
C ALA A 25 9.49 -1.08 -6.49
N ARG A 26 9.30 -1.62 -7.69
CA ARG A 26 7.97 -1.97 -8.21
C ARG A 26 7.72 -3.43 -7.88
N ILE A 27 6.64 -3.69 -7.17
CA ILE A 27 6.31 -5.01 -6.62
C ILE A 27 4.91 -5.38 -7.11
N CYS A 28 4.83 -6.48 -7.85
CA CYS A 28 3.57 -7.15 -8.10
C CYS A 28 3.45 -8.23 -7.05
N GLN A 29 2.58 -8.03 -6.07
CA GLN A 29 2.47 -8.87 -4.89
C GLN A 29 1.87 -10.22 -5.30
N LYS A 30 2.70 -11.25 -5.35
CA LYS A 30 2.32 -12.60 -5.80
C LYS A 30 2.31 -13.54 -4.60
N TYR A 31 1.19 -14.21 -4.41
CA TYR A 31 0.99 -15.18 -3.34
C TYR A 31 0.05 -16.28 -3.81
N GLU A 32 0.41 -17.53 -3.54
CA GLU A 32 -0.28 -18.73 -4.04
C GLU A 32 -0.48 -18.64 -5.56
N ASN A 33 0.62 -18.37 -6.27
CA ASN A 33 0.69 -18.25 -7.73
C ASN A 33 -0.15 -17.14 -8.38
N MET A 34 -0.83 -16.29 -7.60
CA MET A 34 -1.67 -15.23 -8.13
C MET A 34 -1.19 -13.85 -7.70
N TYR A 35 -1.21 -12.89 -8.63
CA TYR A 35 -1.03 -11.48 -8.28
C TYR A 35 -2.26 -10.97 -7.54
N ARG A 36 -2.05 -10.38 -6.36
CA ARG A 36 -3.08 -9.95 -5.40
C ARG A 36 -3.27 -8.44 -5.34
N PHE A 37 -2.19 -7.68 -5.43
CA PHE A 37 -2.19 -6.21 -5.56
C PHE A 37 -0.82 -5.72 -6.08
N ALA A 38 -0.64 -4.42 -6.24
CA ALA A 38 0.62 -3.81 -6.67
C ALA A 38 1.09 -2.78 -5.64
N THR A 39 2.41 -2.66 -5.48
CA THR A 39 3.02 -1.70 -4.54
C THR A 39 4.20 -0.98 -5.20
N MET A 40 4.23 0.35 -5.10
CA MET A 40 5.42 1.17 -5.31
C MET A 40 6.09 1.38 -3.95
N TYR A 41 7.25 0.77 -3.75
CA TYR A 41 7.94 0.76 -2.46
C TYR A 41 9.14 1.71 -2.49
N ASP A 42 9.29 2.52 -1.45
CA ASP A 42 10.48 3.33 -1.22
C ASP A 42 11.48 2.55 -0.39
N ARG A 43 12.57 2.09 -1.02
CA ARG A 43 13.63 1.33 -0.35
C ARG A 43 14.38 2.17 0.68
N ASN A 44 14.45 3.49 0.52
CA ASN A 44 15.15 4.37 1.46
C ASN A 44 14.34 4.54 2.75
N GLY A 45 13.04 4.80 2.62
CA GLY A 45 12.10 4.89 3.74
C GLY A 45 11.67 3.53 4.31
N ARG A 46 11.88 2.43 3.57
CA ARG A 46 11.38 1.09 3.88
C ARG A 46 9.87 1.05 4.09
N ILE A 47 9.13 1.86 3.34
CA ILE A 47 7.67 1.93 3.36
C ILE A 47 7.11 1.90 1.95
N PRO A 48 5.87 1.40 1.73
CA PRO A 48 5.17 1.64 0.48
C PRO A 48 4.88 3.13 0.32
N MET A 49 5.24 3.67 -0.84
CA MET A 49 4.78 5.00 -1.26
C MET A 49 3.30 4.96 -1.63
N TYR A 50 2.88 3.88 -2.32
CA TYR A 50 1.47 3.54 -2.50
C TYR A 50 1.29 2.03 -2.77
N SER A 51 0.10 1.52 -2.45
CA SER A 51 -0.44 0.25 -2.93
C SER A 51 -1.68 0.50 -3.79
N ALA A 52 -1.84 -0.32 -4.83
CA ALA A 52 -2.95 -0.27 -5.79
C ALA A 52 -3.66 -1.63 -5.85
N TYR A 53 -4.99 -1.62 -5.73
CA TYR A 53 -5.80 -2.83 -5.76
C TYR A 53 -7.21 -2.55 -6.29
N LYS A 54 -7.93 -3.62 -6.63
CA LYS A 54 -9.38 -3.56 -6.85
C LYS A 54 -10.09 -3.92 -5.56
N TYR A 55 -11.09 -3.13 -5.16
CA TYR A 55 -11.96 -3.49 -4.05
C TYR A 55 -12.79 -4.71 -4.42
N ASP A 56 -12.69 -5.77 -3.63
CA ASP A 56 -13.41 -7.02 -3.83
C ASP A 56 -13.59 -7.67 -2.45
N ALA A 57 -14.32 -7.02 -1.55
CA ALA A 57 -14.44 -7.48 -0.17
C ALA A 57 -15.20 -8.81 -0.06
N GLY A 58 -14.62 -9.78 0.66
CA GLY A 58 -15.24 -11.06 0.94
C GLY A 58 -14.84 -11.66 2.29
N ARG A 59 -15.26 -12.91 2.53
CA ARG A 59 -15.05 -13.62 3.80
C ARG A 59 -13.60 -14.07 3.97
N GLY A 60 -13.17 -14.17 5.23
CA GLY A 60 -11.88 -14.71 5.63
C GLY A 60 -11.44 -14.16 6.98
N THR A 61 -10.33 -14.66 7.47
CA THR A 61 -9.76 -14.29 8.77
C THR A 61 -8.47 -13.48 8.59
N ARG A 62 -8.01 -12.89 9.69
CA ARG A 62 -6.74 -12.18 9.76
C ARG A 62 -5.59 -13.19 9.94
N LEU A 63 -4.52 -13.02 9.16
CA LEU A 63 -3.24 -13.68 9.39
C LEU A 63 -2.52 -13.02 10.59
N ASN A 64 -1.80 -13.82 11.37
CA ASN A 64 -1.03 -13.34 12.53
C ASN A 64 0.48 -13.28 12.27
N ASP A 65 0.89 -13.57 11.04
CA ASP A 65 2.27 -13.69 10.63
C ASP A 65 2.61 -12.69 9.52
N TRP A 66 3.89 -12.34 9.41
CA TRP A 66 4.38 -11.35 8.47
C TRP A 66 5.19 -11.99 7.35
N MET A 67 4.93 -11.54 6.14
CA MET A 67 5.66 -11.91 4.94
C MET A 67 6.62 -10.81 4.50
N ILE A 68 7.59 -11.20 3.69
CA ILE A 68 8.56 -10.33 3.04
C ILE A 68 8.60 -10.62 1.55
N GLU A 69 9.33 -9.78 0.81
CA GLU A 69 9.60 -9.94 -0.62
C GLU A 69 11.04 -10.43 -0.84
N PRO A 70 11.28 -11.74 -1.02
CA PRO A 70 12.63 -12.31 -1.20
C PRO A 70 13.43 -11.66 -2.33
N GLN A 71 12.76 -11.33 -3.43
CA GLN A 71 13.32 -10.69 -4.62
C GLN A 71 13.85 -9.27 -4.36
N LEU A 72 13.52 -8.65 -3.23
CA LEU A 72 14.15 -7.39 -2.82
C LEU A 72 15.53 -7.63 -2.19
N ALA A 73 15.70 -8.74 -1.45
CA ALA A 73 16.92 -9.13 -0.76
C ALA A 73 17.89 -9.89 -1.68
N LEU A 74 17.35 -10.68 -2.61
CA LEU A 74 18.09 -11.53 -3.54
C LEU A 74 17.71 -11.19 -5.01
N PRO A 75 18.10 -10.01 -5.54
CA PRO A 75 17.67 -9.57 -6.87
C PRO A 75 18.17 -10.46 -8.03
N GLY A 76 19.21 -11.28 -7.79
CA GLY A 76 19.70 -12.27 -8.75
C GLY A 76 18.92 -13.60 -8.75
N ASP A 77 18.12 -13.87 -7.72
CA ASP A 77 17.34 -15.11 -7.59
C ASP A 77 16.15 -15.09 -8.57
N GLN A 78 16.21 -15.95 -9.58
CA GLN A 78 15.14 -16.07 -10.59
C GLN A 78 14.04 -17.06 -10.22
N LYS A 79 14.21 -17.80 -9.11
CA LYS A 79 13.25 -18.83 -8.66
C LYS A 79 12.20 -18.21 -7.74
N ARG A 80 12.63 -17.39 -6.77
CA ARG A 80 11.74 -16.72 -5.82
C ARG A 80 11.04 -15.52 -6.44
N LYS A 81 9.74 -15.67 -6.73
CA LYS A 81 8.91 -14.63 -7.36
C LYS A 81 7.67 -14.27 -6.54
N GLU A 82 7.52 -14.87 -5.36
CA GLU A 82 6.37 -14.73 -4.47
C GLU A 82 6.84 -14.24 -3.11
N MET A 83 5.91 -13.65 -2.37
CA MET A 83 6.15 -13.33 -0.98
C MET A 83 6.30 -14.61 -0.15
N GLU A 84 7.12 -14.55 0.90
CA GLU A 84 7.39 -15.69 1.78
C GLU A 84 7.26 -15.23 3.24
N LEU A 85 6.84 -16.14 4.13
CA LEU A 85 6.86 -15.90 5.57
C LEU A 85 8.27 -15.57 6.03
N GLU A 86 8.45 -14.43 6.73
CA GLU A 86 9.77 -13.96 7.15
C GLU A 86 10.49 -15.02 7.99
N ARG A 87 9.76 -15.64 8.93
CA ARG A 87 10.31 -16.62 9.88
C ARG A 87 10.87 -17.89 9.23
N SER A 88 10.49 -18.21 7.99
CA SER A 88 10.81 -19.48 7.34
C SER A 88 11.36 -19.34 5.92
N CYS A 89 11.63 -18.13 5.43
CA CYS A 89 12.16 -17.89 4.08
C CYS A 89 13.60 -18.38 3.88
N GLY A 90 14.35 -18.58 4.97
CA GLY A 90 15.74 -19.04 4.95
C GLY A 90 16.74 -18.03 4.34
N ILE A 91 16.35 -16.75 4.23
CA ILE A 91 17.23 -15.68 3.75
C ILE A 91 17.99 -15.08 4.94
N ASP A 92 19.27 -14.76 4.73
CA ASP A 92 20.07 -14.07 5.73
C ASP A 92 19.39 -12.78 6.18
N ARG A 93 19.35 -12.59 7.50
CA ARG A 93 18.66 -11.49 8.16
C ARG A 93 19.21 -10.13 7.72
N ASN A 94 20.52 -9.99 7.56
CA ASN A 94 21.11 -8.72 7.15
C ASN A 94 20.73 -8.37 5.71
N LEU A 95 20.58 -9.36 4.83
CA LEU A 95 20.06 -9.13 3.47
C LEU A 95 18.61 -8.65 3.49
N LEU A 96 17.75 -9.24 4.34
CA LEU A 96 16.38 -8.76 4.52
C LEU A 96 16.36 -7.33 5.05
N GLU A 97 17.06 -7.08 6.14
CA GLU A 97 17.12 -5.76 6.79
C GLU A 97 17.73 -4.67 5.88
N ASN A 98 18.68 -5.01 5.01
CA ASN A 98 19.25 -4.04 4.07
C ASN A 98 18.31 -3.73 2.90
N SER A 99 17.35 -4.61 2.59
CA SER A 99 16.52 -4.49 1.39
C SER A 99 15.10 -3.98 1.63
N GLN A 100 14.53 -4.22 2.81
CA GLN A 100 13.14 -3.91 3.16
C GLN A 100 12.94 -3.77 4.68
N ALA A 101 11.71 -3.45 5.10
CA ALA A 101 11.29 -3.56 6.49
C ALA A 101 11.13 -5.03 6.90
N VAL A 102 11.47 -5.34 8.15
CA VAL A 102 11.32 -6.68 8.75
C VAL A 102 10.47 -6.60 10.03
N ASP A 103 9.92 -7.71 10.52
CA ASP A 103 8.97 -7.70 11.63
C ASP A 103 9.57 -7.06 12.90
N ARG A 104 10.86 -7.30 13.16
CA ARG A 104 11.58 -6.69 14.28
C ARG A 104 11.58 -5.16 14.22
N ASP A 105 11.52 -4.55 13.04
CA ASP A 105 11.47 -3.09 12.92
C ASP A 105 10.22 -2.51 13.59
N TYR A 106 9.15 -3.29 13.73
CA TYR A 106 7.88 -2.90 14.36
C TYR A 106 7.72 -3.42 15.80
N GLN A 107 8.61 -4.27 16.28
CA GLN A 107 8.55 -4.76 17.66
C GLN A 107 8.90 -3.63 18.64
N GLY A 108 8.07 -3.45 19.67
CA GLY A 108 8.22 -2.39 20.67
C GLY A 108 7.88 -0.97 20.17
N ALA A 109 7.48 -0.81 18.89
CA ALA A 109 7.04 0.47 18.37
C ALA A 109 5.68 0.87 18.99
N ARG A 110 5.47 2.17 19.18
CA ARG A 110 4.17 2.71 19.64
C ARG A 110 3.13 2.78 18.52
N GLN A 111 3.59 2.76 17.27
CA GLN A 111 2.76 2.79 16.07
C GLN A 111 2.29 1.38 15.72
N ASP A 112 1.08 1.31 15.18
CA ASP A 112 0.55 0.09 14.61
C ASP A 112 1.20 -0.23 13.26
N ARG A 113 1.09 -1.49 12.85
CA ARG A 113 1.36 -1.96 11.48
C ARG A 113 0.15 -1.64 10.60
N GLY A 114 0.14 -0.43 10.03
CA GLY A 114 -0.95 0.07 9.18
C GLY A 114 -0.87 -0.46 7.75
N HIS A 115 -1.96 -1.03 7.25
CA HIS A 115 -2.03 -1.57 5.89
C HIS A 115 -2.36 -0.47 4.88
N LEU A 116 -1.76 -0.50 3.70
CA LEU A 116 -2.21 0.34 2.58
C LEU A 116 -3.26 -0.40 1.72
N ALA A 117 -3.01 -1.65 1.37
CA ALA A 117 -4.05 -2.56 0.88
C ALA A 117 -4.60 -3.33 2.10
N PRO A 118 -5.77 -2.98 2.66
CA PRO A 118 -6.27 -3.64 3.85
C PRO A 118 -6.91 -4.99 3.51
N SER A 119 -6.85 -5.93 4.45
CA SER A 119 -7.42 -7.27 4.32
C SER A 119 -8.96 -7.24 4.20
N SER A 120 -9.62 -6.25 4.80
CA SER A 120 -11.08 -6.07 4.72
C SER A 120 -11.57 -5.90 3.27
N HIS A 121 -10.77 -5.34 2.38
CA HIS A 121 -11.12 -5.09 0.98
C HIS A 121 -10.81 -6.28 0.04
N GLN A 122 -10.31 -7.40 0.58
CA GLN A 122 -9.90 -8.56 -0.22
C GLN A 122 -10.94 -9.70 -0.16
N ARG A 123 -11.01 -10.48 -1.24
CA ARG A 123 -12.11 -11.43 -1.52
C ARG A 123 -12.07 -12.71 -0.71
N ASN A 124 -10.89 -13.32 -0.62
CA ASN A 124 -10.70 -14.66 -0.09
C ASN A 124 -9.46 -14.71 0.80
N GLN A 125 -9.27 -15.83 1.50
CA GLN A 125 -8.22 -15.99 2.50
C GLN A 125 -6.83 -15.65 1.94
N ASP A 126 -6.42 -16.25 0.83
CA ASP A 126 -5.10 -15.95 0.25
C ASP A 126 -4.90 -14.47 -0.09
N SER A 127 -5.95 -13.81 -0.59
CA SER A 127 -5.85 -12.38 -0.94
C SER A 127 -5.75 -11.52 0.32
N LYS A 128 -6.42 -11.93 1.41
CA LYS A 128 -6.28 -11.31 2.73
C LYS A 128 -4.90 -11.54 3.31
N ASP A 129 -4.40 -12.78 3.29
CA ASP A 129 -3.07 -13.15 3.78
C ASP A 129 -1.99 -12.37 3.06
N ALA A 130 -2.10 -12.23 1.74
CA ALA A 130 -1.13 -11.46 0.94
C ALA A 130 -0.97 -9.99 1.39
N THR A 131 -1.96 -9.41 2.08
CA THR A 131 -1.84 -8.03 2.59
C THR A 131 -0.89 -7.89 3.78
N PHE A 132 -0.51 -9.00 4.41
CA PHE A 132 0.41 -9.08 5.56
C PHE A 132 1.89 -9.19 5.14
N THR A 133 2.24 -8.78 3.92
CA THR A 133 3.64 -8.49 3.53
C THR A 133 4.05 -7.12 4.06
N LEU A 134 5.22 -7.01 4.71
CA LEU A 134 5.70 -5.75 5.29
C LEU A 134 5.97 -4.65 4.25
N THR A 135 6.08 -5.02 2.97
CA THR A 135 6.14 -4.05 1.88
C THR A 135 4.82 -3.32 1.64
N ASN A 136 3.71 -3.77 2.24
CA ASN A 136 2.39 -3.11 2.24
C ASN A 136 2.11 -2.31 3.53
N ILE A 137 3.08 -2.25 4.46
CA ILE A 137 2.86 -1.75 5.81
C ILE A 137 3.62 -0.44 6.08
N VAL A 138 2.96 0.47 6.80
CA VAL A 138 3.57 1.67 7.38
C VAL A 138 3.40 1.72 8.89
N PRO A 139 4.29 2.40 9.63
CA PRO A 139 4.03 2.77 11.01
C PRO A 139 2.88 3.78 11.08
N GLN A 140 1.72 3.37 11.56
CA GLN A 140 0.52 4.20 11.64
C GLN A 140 0.20 4.57 13.08
N PHE A 141 -0.18 5.82 13.33
CA PHE A 141 -0.63 6.24 14.65
C PHE A 141 -1.83 5.41 15.11
N SER A 142 -1.73 4.73 16.25
CA SER A 142 -2.69 3.70 16.66
C SER A 142 -4.12 4.21 16.77
N ALA A 143 -4.33 5.43 17.29
CA ALA A 143 -5.68 5.99 17.40
C ALA A 143 -6.29 6.27 16.01
N LEU A 144 -5.47 6.66 15.01
CA LEU A 144 -5.92 6.81 13.63
C LEU A 144 -6.23 5.44 13.00
N ASN A 145 -5.29 4.49 13.10
CA ASN A 145 -5.42 3.14 12.52
C ASN A 145 -6.66 2.41 13.04
N GLN A 146 -6.89 2.43 14.34
CA GLN A 146 -7.99 1.71 14.99
C GLN A 146 -9.30 2.52 14.99
N GLY A 147 -9.22 3.82 14.72
CA GLY A 147 -10.33 4.76 14.73
C GLY A 147 -10.72 5.23 13.34
N LYS A 148 -10.50 6.51 13.04
CA LYS A 148 -11.05 7.16 11.84
C LYS A 148 -10.57 6.58 10.53
N TRP A 149 -9.35 6.04 10.47
CA TRP A 149 -8.87 5.37 9.26
C TRP A 149 -9.62 4.06 9.01
N ARG A 150 -9.75 3.22 10.04
CA ARG A 150 -10.57 2.00 9.99
C ARG A 150 -12.03 2.31 9.63
N GLU A 151 -12.64 3.32 10.27
CA GLU A 151 -14.01 3.74 9.93
C GLU A 151 -14.12 4.15 8.45
N TYR A 152 -13.11 4.83 7.89
CA TYR A 152 -13.07 5.14 6.46
C TYR A 152 -13.00 3.86 5.62
N GLU A 153 -12.11 2.92 5.93
CA GLU A 153 -11.95 1.66 5.20
C GLU A 153 -13.26 0.84 5.21
N GLU A 154 -13.94 0.76 6.35
CA GLU A 154 -15.20 0.03 6.48
C GLU A 154 -16.38 0.66 5.71
N ASN A 155 -16.30 1.96 5.35
CA ASN A 155 -17.40 2.73 4.78
C ASN A 155 -17.12 3.30 3.38
N ILE A 156 -16.27 2.64 2.58
CA ILE A 156 -16.05 3.03 1.18
C ILE A 156 -17.33 2.77 0.36
N ASP A 157 -17.83 3.80 -0.33
CA ASP A 157 -19.01 3.69 -1.19
C ASP A 157 -18.66 3.08 -2.57
N THR A 158 -18.85 1.76 -2.67
CA THR A 158 -18.72 1.00 -3.92
C THR A 158 -20.07 0.68 -4.56
N ALA A 159 -21.16 1.31 -4.12
CA ALA A 159 -22.49 1.02 -4.65
C ALA A 159 -22.61 1.42 -6.12
N GLY A 160 -23.13 0.51 -6.94
CA GLY A 160 -23.30 0.69 -8.38
C GLY A 160 -22.03 0.56 -9.23
N CYS A 161 -20.88 0.31 -8.60
CA CYS A 161 -19.60 0.15 -9.29
C CYS A 161 -19.48 -1.25 -9.89
N SER A 162 -19.13 -1.36 -11.17
CA SER A 162 -18.72 -2.63 -11.77
C SER A 162 -17.32 -3.03 -11.30
N ASP A 163 -16.44 -2.04 -11.18
CA ASP A 163 -15.09 -2.15 -10.65
C ASP A 163 -14.80 -0.92 -9.79
N THR A 164 -14.06 -1.11 -8.71
CA THR A 164 -13.54 -0.02 -7.88
C THR A 164 -12.04 -0.16 -7.75
N TYR A 165 -11.30 0.78 -8.32
CA TYR A 165 -9.85 0.88 -8.24
C TYR A 165 -9.46 1.80 -7.10
N ILE A 166 -8.62 1.32 -6.18
CA ILE A 166 -8.20 2.11 -5.02
C ILE A 166 -6.67 2.21 -5.00
N LEU A 167 -6.22 3.44 -4.76
CA LEU A 167 -4.85 3.78 -4.43
C LEU A 167 -4.84 4.23 -2.98
N VAL A 168 -3.96 3.64 -2.17
CA VAL A 168 -3.67 4.12 -0.82
C VAL A 168 -2.19 4.40 -0.76
N GLY A 169 -1.79 5.53 -0.20
CA GLY A 169 -0.39 5.94 -0.16
C GLY A 169 0.00 6.65 1.11
N ALA A 170 1.30 6.80 1.27
CA ALA A 170 1.93 7.37 2.45
C ALA A 170 2.95 8.43 2.04
N VAL A 171 2.88 9.59 2.70
CA VAL A 171 3.86 10.67 2.52
C VAL A 171 4.92 10.49 3.59
N SER A 172 6.19 10.33 3.20
CA SER A 172 7.28 10.16 4.15
C SER A 172 7.33 11.28 5.19
N GLY A 173 7.63 10.94 6.43
CA GLY A 173 7.85 11.90 7.52
C GLY A 173 9.32 12.01 7.89
N ASN A 174 9.60 12.70 9.00
CA ASN A 174 10.96 12.95 9.49
C ASN A 174 11.41 11.93 10.56
N ASN A 175 10.50 11.11 11.06
CA ASN A 175 10.77 10.15 12.13
C ASN A 175 10.93 8.73 11.58
N LYS A 176 11.57 7.86 12.37
CA LYS A 176 11.70 6.44 12.07
C LYS A 176 11.41 5.61 13.31
N ILE A 177 10.72 4.49 13.15
CA ILE A 177 10.70 3.45 14.19
C ILE A 177 11.99 2.64 14.10
N ASN A 178 12.55 2.33 15.28
CA ASN A 178 13.78 1.55 15.43
C ASN A 178 14.92 2.02 14.50
N ASN A 179 14.99 3.34 14.24
CA ASN A 179 15.96 4.00 13.35
C ASN A 179 16.01 3.49 11.89
N ARG A 180 15.04 2.69 11.46
CA ARG A 180 15.11 1.97 10.18
C ARG A 180 13.94 2.23 9.23
N VAL A 181 12.71 2.23 9.74
CA VAL A 181 11.49 2.36 8.92
C VAL A 181 10.87 3.73 9.13
N ASN A 182 10.63 4.45 8.04
CA ASN A 182 10.05 5.79 8.06
C ASN A 182 8.64 5.78 8.66
N VAL A 183 8.37 6.73 9.56
CA VAL A 183 7.01 7.01 10.01
C VAL A 183 6.45 8.08 9.06
N PRO A 184 5.43 7.75 8.25
CA PRO A 184 4.85 8.73 7.34
C PRO A 184 4.23 9.89 8.10
N SER A 185 4.26 11.08 7.52
CA SER A 185 3.57 12.27 8.04
C SER A 185 2.07 12.23 7.73
N HIS A 186 1.71 11.66 6.58
CA HIS A 186 0.32 11.57 6.12
C HIS A 186 0.05 10.21 5.48
N ILE A 187 -1.21 9.80 5.56
CA ILE A 187 -1.76 8.67 4.82
C ILE A 187 -2.92 9.21 3.99
N TRP A 188 -3.03 8.78 2.74
CA TRP A 188 -4.08 9.20 1.83
C TRP A 188 -4.65 8.01 1.07
N ALA A 189 -5.89 8.16 0.60
CA ALA A 189 -6.48 7.21 -0.32
C ALA A 189 -7.27 7.94 -1.40
N ALA A 190 -7.30 7.35 -2.59
CA ALA A 190 -8.07 7.81 -3.74
C ALA A 190 -8.73 6.61 -4.39
N GLY A 191 -10.02 6.71 -4.69
CA GLY A 191 -10.76 5.66 -5.35
C GLY A 191 -11.40 6.15 -6.64
N CYS A 192 -11.49 5.24 -7.61
CA CYS A 192 -12.22 5.41 -8.84
C CYS A 192 -13.18 4.25 -9.03
N CYS A 193 -14.47 4.56 -9.01
CA CYS A 193 -15.55 3.62 -9.28
C CYS A 193 -16.00 3.74 -10.72
N VAL A 194 -15.95 2.61 -11.43
CA VAL A 194 -16.44 2.47 -12.81
C VAL A 194 -17.93 2.16 -12.76
N LEU A 195 -18.75 2.99 -13.37
CA LEU A 195 -20.20 2.84 -13.45
C LEU A 195 -20.61 2.35 -14.85
N ALA A 196 -21.87 1.94 -15.02
CA ALA A 196 -22.41 1.63 -16.34
C ALA A 196 -22.31 2.82 -17.33
N LYS A 197 -22.37 4.05 -16.81
CA LYS A 197 -22.12 5.29 -17.56
C LYS A 197 -21.17 6.18 -16.76
N GLY A 198 -19.94 6.31 -17.23
CA GLY A 198 -18.93 7.19 -16.63
C GLY A 198 -18.24 6.59 -15.40
N ARG A 199 -17.66 7.47 -14.57
CA ARG A 199 -16.86 7.13 -13.39
C ARG A 199 -17.15 8.11 -12.26
N LYS A 200 -17.12 7.65 -11.01
CA LYS A 200 -17.15 8.51 -9.81
C LYS A 200 -15.83 8.36 -9.05
N SER A 201 -15.30 9.44 -8.52
CA SER A 201 -14.07 9.43 -7.72
C SER A 201 -14.29 10.01 -6.32
N TRP A 202 -13.45 9.57 -5.38
CA TRP A 202 -13.37 10.10 -4.03
C TRP A 202 -11.93 10.11 -3.58
N ALA A 203 -11.64 10.92 -2.58
CA ALA A 203 -10.34 10.97 -1.94
C ALA A 203 -10.45 11.26 -0.45
N VAL A 204 -9.45 10.81 0.30
CA VAL A 204 -9.26 11.18 1.71
C VAL A 204 -7.78 11.37 2.02
N ILE A 205 -7.49 12.17 3.05
CA ILE A 205 -6.15 12.32 3.64
C ILE A 205 -6.25 12.43 5.16
N ALA A 206 -5.23 11.95 5.86
CA ALA A 206 -5.10 12.04 7.31
C ALA A 206 -3.66 12.38 7.69
N GLN A 207 -3.49 13.22 8.72
CA GLN A 207 -2.18 13.40 9.38
C GLN A 207 -1.94 12.20 10.30
N ASN A 208 -0.76 11.60 10.22
CA ASN A 208 -0.43 10.35 10.92
C ASN A 208 0.00 10.59 12.39
N ASP A 209 -0.65 11.55 13.03
CA ASP A 209 -0.54 11.91 14.46
C ASP A 209 -1.89 12.35 15.05
N GLN A 210 -2.94 12.34 14.23
CA GLN A 210 -4.29 12.76 14.60
C GLN A 210 -5.29 11.68 14.22
N ASN A 211 -6.26 11.41 15.09
CA ASN A 211 -7.38 10.53 14.77
C ASN A 211 -8.45 11.29 13.96
N LYS A 212 -8.10 11.75 12.75
CA LYS A 212 -8.96 12.53 11.87
C LYS A 212 -8.70 12.20 10.40
N VAL A 213 -9.77 12.01 9.65
CA VAL A 213 -9.76 11.82 8.19
C VAL A 213 -10.48 12.99 7.54
N GLU A 214 -9.82 13.65 6.60
CA GLU A 214 -10.37 14.72 5.77
C GLU A 214 -10.87 14.12 4.44
N LYS A 215 -12.16 14.33 4.13
CA LYS A 215 -12.75 13.92 2.84
C LYS A 215 -12.51 15.01 1.79
N LEU A 216 -12.09 14.60 0.61
CA LEU A 216 -11.68 15.47 -0.49
C LEU A 216 -12.22 14.98 -1.83
N THR A 217 -12.29 15.90 -2.79
CA THR A 217 -12.29 15.54 -4.21
C THR A 217 -10.91 15.07 -4.65
N LEU A 218 -10.82 14.32 -5.75
CA LEU A 218 -9.54 13.90 -6.32
C LEU A 218 -8.64 15.10 -6.67
N ARG A 219 -9.24 16.20 -7.15
CA ARG A 219 -8.54 17.45 -7.47
C ARG A 219 -7.91 18.09 -6.22
N GLU A 220 -8.63 18.11 -5.11
CA GLU A 220 -8.12 18.67 -3.86
C GLU A 220 -7.01 17.81 -3.26
N LEU A 221 -7.16 16.47 -3.28
CA LEU A 221 -6.09 15.58 -2.86
C LEU A 221 -4.84 15.81 -3.70
N LYS A 222 -4.95 15.85 -5.03
CA LYS A 222 -3.83 16.13 -5.93
C LYS A 222 -3.10 17.43 -5.55
N LYS A 223 -3.85 18.51 -5.30
CA LYS A 223 -3.27 19.79 -4.89
C LYS A 223 -2.47 19.66 -3.59
N LYS A 224 -3.00 18.95 -2.58
CA LYS A 224 -2.26 18.71 -1.32
C LYS A 224 -1.02 17.84 -1.54
N LEU A 225 -1.14 16.79 -2.35
CA LEU A 225 -0.01 15.89 -2.63
C LEU A 225 1.11 16.60 -3.43
N ASP A 226 0.77 17.56 -4.30
CA ASP A 226 1.76 18.39 -5.01
C ASP A 226 2.60 19.27 -4.07
N ASP A 227 2.09 19.59 -2.88
CA ASP A 227 2.85 20.31 -1.85
C ASP A 227 3.63 19.36 -0.92
N LEU A 228 3.23 18.08 -0.86
CA LEU A 228 3.81 17.07 0.03
C LEU A 228 4.89 16.19 -0.64
N TYR A 229 4.84 16.00 -1.96
CA TYR A 229 5.85 15.26 -2.71
C TYR A 229 6.63 16.14 -3.69
N ALA A 230 7.84 15.70 -4.01
CA ALA A 230 8.62 16.19 -5.15
C ALA A 230 8.87 15.05 -6.14
N PRO A 231 8.71 15.26 -7.48
CA PRO A 231 8.29 16.48 -8.15
C PRO A 231 6.77 16.73 -8.11
N LYS A 232 6.38 17.99 -8.31
CA LYS A 232 4.97 18.43 -8.42
C LYS A 232 4.32 17.94 -9.73
N LYS A 233 2.99 17.93 -9.80
CA LYS A 233 2.10 17.46 -10.88
C LYS A 233 1.79 15.96 -10.85
N ILE A 234 1.38 15.49 -9.69
CA ILE A 234 0.98 14.10 -9.50
C ILE A 234 -0.31 13.81 -10.27
N ASP A 235 -0.37 12.68 -10.94
CA ASP A 235 -1.59 12.17 -11.53
C ASP A 235 -1.82 10.74 -11.04
N LEU A 236 -2.89 10.56 -10.25
CA LEU A 236 -3.21 9.30 -9.60
C LEU A 236 -3.92 8.33 -10.56
N PHE A 237 -4.77 8.84 -11.45
CA PHE A 237 -5.58 8.04 -12.36
C PHE A 237 -5.36 8.39 -13.84
N ASN A 238 -4.29 9.10 -14.18
CA ASN A 238 -3.91 9.46 -15.55
C ASN A 238 -5.01 10.26 -16.28
N ASN A 239 -5.72 11.14 -15.56
CA ASN A 239 -6.93 11.87 -15.99
C ASN A 239 -8.09 10.98 -16.44
N ALA A 240 -8.03 9.69 -16.13
CA ALA A 240 -9.06 8.74 -16.48
C ALA A 240 -10.18 8.69 -15.41
N CYS A 241 -9.94 9.34 -14.27
CA CYS A 241 -10.85 9.60 -13.16
C CYS A 241 -10.40 10.91 -12.50
#